data_AF-A0A0W8IJ71-F1
#
_entry.id   AF-A0A0W8IJ71-F1
#
_cell.length_a   1.000
_cell.length_b   1.000
_cell.length_c   1.000
_cell.angle_alpha   90.00
_cell.angle_beta   90.00
_cell.angle_gamma   90.00
#
_symmetry.space_group_name_H-M   'P 1'
#
loop_
_entity.id
_entity.type
_entity.pdbx_description
1 polymer ?
#
loop_
_entity_poly.entity_id
_entity_poly.type
_entity_poly.pdbx_seq_one_letter_code
_entity_poly.pdbx_strand_id
1 'polypeptide(L)'
;MSSSSSSGPAPAGFARRPRTHFDLVVAAYCVILVLSNVAATKGVAFGPVITDGGFFLFPLAYVLGDVVAEVYGFRSARRAIVTSFAAGLFSSVVFWLVIALPPAEFYDGQAAFEAVLGPVPLIVAGSLLGYLAGQLLNAFVMVRIKARTREKHLWARLIGSTLVGELVDTVVFCTVAAPVIGITTAGDFLNYVVVGYVYKVLVEVLVMPVTYAVIGWLKRREPTYGEAGVAGEALAPLR
;
A
#
# COMPACT_ATOMS: atom_id res chain seq x y z
N MET A 1 18.70 61.85 -21.36
CA MET A 1 19.40 61.06 -20.33
C MET A 1 18.52 59.87 -19.98
N SER A 2 18.76 58.75 -20.65
CA SER A 2 18.06 57.48 -20.45
C SER A 2 18.68 56.75 -19.26
N SER A 3 17.95 56.66 -18.15
CA SER A 3 18.33 55.85 -17.00
C SER A 3 18.15 54.37 -17.34
N SER A 4 19.26 53.65 -17.51
CA SER A 4 19.29 52.20 -17.57
C SER A 4 18.89 51.61 -16.22
N SER A 5 17.69 51.04 -16.13
CA SER A 5 17.28 50.21 -15.00
C SER A 5 18.12 48.93 -14.99
N SER A 6 18.98 48.78 -13.99
CA SER A 6 19.72 47.55 -13.74
C SER A 6 18.75 46.41 -13.39
N SER A 7 18.52 45.48 -14.30
CA SER A 7 17.83 44.23 -14.00
C SER A 7 18.79 43.30 -13.26
N GLY A 8 18.80 43.41 -11.93
CA GLY A 8 19.43 42.40 -11.07
C GLY A 8 18.79 41.03 -11.30
N PRO A 9 19.54 39.92 -11.09
CA PRO A 9 18.99 38.58 -11.28
C PRO A 9 17.76 38.37 -10.39
N ALA A 10 16.69 37.80 -10.97
CA ALA A 10 15.46 37.51 -10.25
C ALA A 10 15.80 36.63 -9.02
N PRO A 11 15.26 36.94 -7.83
CA PRO A 11 15.55 36.17 -6.63
C PRO A 11 15.13 34.71 -6.84
N ALA A 12 15.95 33.78 -6.33
CA ALA A 12 15.67 32.35 -6.42
C ALA A 12 14.29 32.05 -5.79
N GLY A 13 13.37 31.57 -6.62
CA GLY A 13 12.02 31.20 -6.19
C GLY A 13 11.98 29.77 -5.67
N PHE A 14 11.36 29.56 -4.50
CA PHE A 14 11.06 28.23 -3.97
C PHE A 14 9.61 27.85 -4.27
N ALA A 15 9.36 26.57 -4.52
CA ALA A 15 8.01 26.04 -4.64
C ALA A 15 7.28 26.10 -3.28
N ARG A 16 5.99 26.46 -3.29
CA ARG A 16 5.15 26.43 -2.09
C ARG A 16 4.48 25.06 -1.94
N ARG A 17 4.57 24.48 -0.75
CA ARG A 17 3.90 23.22 -0.41
C ARG A 17 2.46 23.47 0.05
N PRO A 18 1.45 22.78 -0.52
CA PRO A 18 0.09 22.83 0.01
C PRO A 18 0.03 22.28 1.45
N ARG A 19 -0.85 22.85 2.29
CA ARG A 19 -1.05 22.39 3.67
C ARG A 19 -1.91 21.12 3.71
N THR A 20 -1.41 20.02 3.16
CA THR A 20 -2.06 18.71 3.19
C THR A 20 -1.18 17.69 3.91
N HIS A 21 -1.81 16.72 4.55
CA HIS A 21 -1.16 15.56 5.14
C HIS A 21 -0.92 14.44 4.13
N PHE A 22 -1.38 14.58 2.88
CA PHE A 22 -1.25 13.54 1.85
C PHE A 22 0.17 13.01 1.70
N ASP A 23 1.19 13.88 1.61
CA ASP A 23 2.57 13.42 1.43
C ASP A 23 3.08 12.62 2.64
N LEU A 24 2.62 12.97 3.85
CA LEU A 24 2.99 12.23 5.07
C LEU A 24 2.35 10.85 5.09
N VAL A 25 1.09 10.76 4.65
CA VAL A 25 0.38 9.48 4.50
C VAL A 25 1.07 8.61 3.46
N VAL A 26 1.44 9.17 2.30
CA VAL A 26 2.20 8.45 1.26
C VAL A 26 3.56 7.99 1.78
N ALA A 27 4.29 8.85 2.48
CA ALA A 27 5.58 8.49 3.07
C ALA A 27 5.44 7.34 4.08
N ALA A 28 4.45 7.41 4.98
CA ALA A 28 4.15 6.33 5.92
C ALA A 28 3.80 5.03 5.17
N TYR A 29 2.99 5.13 4.11
CA TYR A 29 2.58 4.00 3.29
C TYR A 29 3.79 3.30 2.64
N CYS A 30 4.71 4.08 2.05
CA CYS A 30 5.96 3.55 1.49
C CYS A 30 6.81 2.84 2.55
N VAL A 31 6.99 3.45 3.72
CA VAL A 31 7.80 2.88 4.81
C VAL A 31 7.18 1.59 5.32
N ILE A 32 5.87 1.58 5.57
CA ILE A 32 5.15 0.39 6.05
C ILE A 32 5.27 -0.74 5.04
N LEU A 33 5.13 -0.48 3.74
CA LEU A 33 5.25 -1.52 2.73
C LEU A 33 6.66 -2.14 2.72
N VAL A 34 7.71 -1.31 2.75
CA VAL A 34 9.10 -1.79 2.78
C VAL A 34 9.38 -2.59 4.06
N LEU A 35 8.97 -2.08 5.22
CA LEU A 35 9.13 -2.78 6.50
C LEU A 35 8.35 -4.09 6.53
N SER A 36 7.13 -4.10 5.99
CA SER A 36 6.29 -5.29 5.92
C SER A 36 6.96 -6.39 5.09
N ASN A 37 7.54 -6.04 3.95
CA ASN A 37 8.24 -7.01 3.09
C ASN A 37 9.43 -7.66 3.81
N VAL A 38 10.23 -6.86 4.52
CA VAL A 38 11.38 -7.40 5.28
C VAL A 38 10.91 -8.21 6.47
N ALA A 39 9.92 -7.72 7.23
CA ALA A 39 9.39 -8.42 8.40
C ALA A 39 8.71 -9.75 8.04
N ALA A 40 8.09 -9.85 6.86
CA ALA A 40 7.43 -11.06 6.38
C ALA A 40 8.40 -12.24 6.15
N THR A 41 9.71 -11.99 6.05
CA THR A 41 10.72 -13.05 5.92
C THR A 41 10.90 -13.87 7.19
N LYS A 42 10.48 -13.31 8.34
CA LYS A 42 10.53 -13.99 9.63
C LYS A 42 9.20 -14.66 9.91
N GLY A 43 9.17 -15.98 9.95
CA GLY A 43 8.04 -16.73 10.52
C GLY A 43 7.88 -16.43 12.02
N VAL A 44 6.65 -16.26 12.46
CA VAL A 44 6.27 -16.03 13.86
C VAL A 44 5.22 -17.06 14.26
N ALA A 45 5.34 -17.64 15.44
CA ALA A 45 4.38 -18.60 15.96
C ALA A 45 3.74 -18.10 17.26
N PHE A 46 2.42 -18.13 17.32
CA PHE A 46 1.60 -17.89 18.51
C PHE A 46 0.87 -19.19 18.87
N GLY A 47 1.56 -20.06 19.61
CA GLY A 47 1.05 -21.41 19.88
C GLY A 47 0.84 -22.20 18.57
N PRO A 48 -0.39 -22.67 18.26
CA PRO A 48 -0.66 -23.41 17.03
C PRO A 48 -0.78 -22.51 15.78
N VAL A 49 -0.86 -21.19 15.94
CA VAL A 49 -1.01 -20.25 14.81
C VAL A 49 0.37 -19.84 14.30
N ILE A 50 0.66 -20.17 13.04
CA ILE A 50 1.87 -19.73 12.33
C ILE A 50 1.51 -18.54 11.45
N THR A 51 2.28 -17.47 11.56
CA THR A 51 2.17 -16.24 10.77
C THR A 51 3.56 -15.73 10.40
N ASP A 52 3.66 -14.55 9.80
CA ASP A 52 4.91 -13.87 9.47
C ASP A 52 5.08 -12.58 10.26
N GLY A 53 6.29 -12.04 10.36
CA GLY A 53 6.59 -10.84 11.14
C GLY A 53 5.91 -9.57 10.60
N GLY A 54 5.43 -9.58 9.37
CA GLY A 54 4.67 -8.49 8.74
C GLY A 54 3.17 -8.55 8.99
N PHE A 55 2.65 -9.56 9.69
CA PHE A 55 1.21 -9.81 9.85
C PHE A 55 0.39 -8.62 10.39
N PHE A 56 1.00 -7.74 11.18
CA PHE A 56 0.36 -6.55 11.75
C PHE A 56 0.60 -5.27 10.92
N LEU A 57 1.62 -5.26 10.05
CA LEU A 57 1.93 -4.15 9.15
C LEU A 57 1.06 -4.19 7.89
N PHE A 58 0.70 -5.39 7.43
CA PHE A 58 -0.13 -5.55 6.23
C PHE A 58 -1.55 -4.95 6.38
N PRO A 59 -2.29 -5.18 7.48
CA PRO A 59 -3.55 -4.48 7.74
C PRO A 59 -3.34 -2.97 7.81
N LEU A 60 -2.26 -2.51 8.42
CA LEU A 60 -1.97 -1.06 8.49
C LEU A 60 -1.78 -0.45 7.09
N ALA A 61 -1.20 -1.18 6.15
CA ALA A 61 -1.09 -0.76 4.75
C ALA A 61 -2.47 -0.60 4.10
N TYR A 62 -3.38 -1.57 4.29
CA TYR A 62 -4.77 -1.49 3.82
C TYR A 62 -5.54 -0.34 4.44
N VAL A 63 -5.42 -0.13 5.75
CA VAL A 63 -6.00 1.02 6.44
C VAL A 63 -5.54 2.34 5.82
N LEU A 64 -4.26 2.49 5.50
CA LEU A 64 -3.76 3.69 4.83
C LEU A 64 -4.32 3.82 3.40
N GLY A 65 -4.42 2.71 2.65
CA GLY A 65 -5.10 2.68 1.35
C GLY A 65 -6.54 3.17 1.42
N ASP A 66 -7.31 2.64 2.35
CA ASP A 66 -8.70 2.99 2.62
C ASP A 66 -8.85 4.46 3.03
N VAL A 67 -7.98 4.93 3.93
CA VAL A 67 -7.94 6.35 4.36
C VAL A 67 -7.69 7.25 3.16
N VAL A 68 -6.71 6.93 2.32
CA VAL A 68 -6.38 7.76 1.16
C VAL A 68 -7.53 7.76 0.15
N ALA A 69 -8.12 6.60 -0.14
CA ALA A 69 -9.23 6.46 -1.07
C ALA A 69 -10.49 7.20 -0.58
N GLU A 70 -10.82 7.08 0.69
CA GLU A 70 -11.98 7.72 1.30
C GLU A 70 -11.82 9.25 1.41
N VAL A 71 -10.62 9.75 1.72
CA VAL A 71 -10.37 11.18 1.97
C VAL A 71 -9.99 11.95 0.70
N TYR A 72 -9.08 11.42 -0.12
CA TYR A 72 -8.52 12.11 -1.29
C TYR A 72 -9.00 11.55 -2.64
N GLY A 73 -9.79 10.48 -2.64
CA GLY A 73 -10.35 9.87 -3.84
C GLY A 73 -9.38 9.00 -4.64
N PHE A 74 -9.89 8.44 -5.74
CA PHE A 74 -9.21 7.37 -6.48
C PHE A 74 -7.89 7.82 -7.12
N ARG A 75 -7.82 9.03 -7.66
CA ARG A 75 -6.59 9.52 -8.33
C ARG A 75 -5.42 9.63 -7.35
N SER A 76 -5.70 10.14 -6.16
CA SER A 76 -4.72 10.28 -5.07
C SER A 76 -4.34 8.92 -4.49
N ALA A 77 -5.33 8.03 -4.28
CA ALA A 77 -5.09 6.65 -3.86
C ALA A 77 -4.22 5.88 -4.85
N ARG A 78 -4.56 5.92 -6.15
CA ARG A 78 -3.75 5.32 -7.21
C ARG A 78 -2.32 5.83 -7.19
N ARG A 79 -2.11 7.14 -7.00
CA ARG A 79 -0.77 7.71 -6.88
C ARG A 79 -0.03 7.15 -5.67
N ALA A 80 -0.66 7.13 -4.49
CA ALA A 80 -0.07 6.57 -3.27
C ALA A 80 0.31 5.09 -3.43
N ILE A 81 -0.59 4.28 -3.98
CA ILE A 81 -0.38 2.85 -4.23
C ILE A 81 0.77 2.63 -5.20
N VAL A 82 0.78 3.31 -6.35
CA VAL A 82 1.87 3.16 -7.34
C VAL A 82 3.20 3.64 -6.78
N THR A 83 3.23 4.74 -6.01
CA THR A 83 4.45 5.24 -5.38
C THR A 83 5.00 4.27 -4.34
N SER A 84 4.14 3.73 -3.47
CA SER A 84 4.54 2.72 -2.48
C SER A 84 5.02 1.43 -3.15
N PHE A 85 4.31 0.93 -4.16
CA PHE A 85 4.74 -0.21 -4.98
C PHE A 85 6.12 0.03 -5.59
N ALA A 86 6.36 1.20 -6.19
CA ALA A 86 7.66 1.54 -6.77
C ALA A 86 8.76 1.59 -5.70
N ALA A 87 8.47 2.11 -4.51
CA ALA A 87 9.41 2.12 -3.38
C ALA A 87 9.73 0.70 -2.89
N GLY A 88 8.72 -0.18 -2.76
CA GLY A 88 8.90 -1.58 -2.40
C GLY A 88 9.72 -2.36 -3.43
N LEU A 89 9.40 -2.18 -4.72
CA LEU A 89 10.16 -2.78 -5.82
C LEU A 89 11.61 -2.27 -5.83
N PHE A 90 11.81 -0.95 -5.69
CA PHE A 90 13.13 -0.35 -5.61
C PHE A 90 13.94 -0.91 -4.43
N SER A 91 13.33 -1.04 -3.25
CA SER A 91 14.00 -1.65 -2.09
C SER A 91 14.44 -3.09 -2.37
N SER A 92 13.60 -3.86 -3.06
CA SER A 92 13.89 -5.26 -3.42
C SER A 92 15.06 -5.35 -4.40
N VAL A 93 15.09 -4.47 -5.42
CA VAL A 93 16.20 -4.39 -6.37
C VAL A 93 17.50 -3.97 -5.67
N VAL A 94 17.43 -3.00 -4.75
CA VAL A 94 18.61 -2.57 -3.98
C VAL A 94 19.15 -3.72 -3.13
N PHE A 95 18.29 -4.45 -2.40
CA PHE A 95 18.75 -5.59 -1.60
C PHE A 95 19.34 -6.70 -2.46
N TRP A 96 18.75 -7.01 -3.60
CA TRP A 96 19.30 -7.97 -4.55
C TRP A 96 20.69 -7.56 -5.07
N LEU A 97 20.87 -6.28 -5.43
CA LEU A 97 22.16 -5.75 -5.86
C LEU A 97 23.21 -5.81 -4.75
N VAL A 98 22.83 -5.47 -3.51
CA VAL A 98 23.75 -5.50 -2.36
C VAL A 98 24.17 -6.94 -2.04
N ILE A 99 23.26 -7.91 -2.11
CA ILE A 99 23.57 -9.33 -1.93
C ILE A 99 24.57 -9.82 -2.99
N ALA A 100 24.44 -9.37 -4.24
CA ALA A 100 25.29 -9.80 -5.34
C ALA A 100 26.71 -9.21 -5.30
N LEU A 101 26.96 -8.17 -4.48
CA LEU A 101 28.30 -7.61 -4.31
C LEU A 101 29.19 -8.55 -3.48
N PRO A 102 30.50 -8.62 -3.78
CA PRO A 102 31.41 -9.42 -2.99
C PRO A 102 31.45 -8.90 -1.54
N PRO A 103 31.26 -9.78 -0.53
CA PRO A 103 31.37 -9.38 0.86
C PRO A 103 32.81 -8.96 1.17
N ALA A 104 32.97 -7.97 2.06
CA ALA A 104 34.29 -7.62 2.58
C ALA A 104 34.86 -8.78 3.41
N GLU A 105 36.20 -8.94 3.44
CA GLU A 105 36.85 -10.07 4.14
C GLU A 105 36.50 -10.16 5.64
N PHE A 106 36.17 -9.02 6.26
CA PHE A 106 35.78 -8.93 7.68
C PHE A 106 34.26 -9.06 7.90
N TYR A 107 33.46 -9.22 6.85
CA TYR A 107 32.00 -9.25 6.93
C TYR A 107 31.46 -10.68 7.00
N ASP A 108 31.23 -11.15 8.23
CA ASP A 108 30.69 -12.50 8.49
C ASP A 108 29.16 -12.62 8.32
N GLY A 109 28.48 -11.51 8.00
CA GLY A 109 27.01 -11.41 7.99
C GLY A 109 26.33 -11.85 6.70
N GLN A 110 27.07 -12.27 5.66
CA GLN A 110 26.53 -12.49 4.31
C GLN A 110 25.35 -13.47 4.29
N ALA A 111 25.50 -14.64 4.91
CA ALA A 111 24.46 -15.67 4.89
C ALA A 111 23.17 -15.20 5.61
N ALA A 112 23.31 -14.44 6.70
CA ALA A 112 22.16 -13.87 7.40
C ALA A 112 21.49 -12.76 6.57
N PHE A 113 22.28 -11.93 5.88
CA PHE A 113 21.79 -10.89 5.00
C PHE A 113 21.00 -11.47 3.82
N GLU A 114 21.53 -12.54 3.19
CA GLU A 114 20.83 -13.30 2.15
C GLU A 114 19.55 -13.96 2.64
N ALA A 115 19.56 -14.56 3.84
CA ALA A 115 18.38 -15.20 4.39
C ALA A 115 17.23 -14.22 4.69
N VAL A 116 17.57 -13.00 5.14
CA VAL A 116 16.58 -11.97 5.52
C VAL A 116 16.15 -11.11 4.34
N LEU A 117 17.07 -10.76 3.43
CA LEU A 117 16.83 -9.78 2.36
C LEU A 117 16.89 -10.37 0.95
N GLY A 118 17.23 -11.65 0.83
CA GLY A 118 17.20 -12.40 -0.42
C GLY A 118 15.97 -13.25 -0.70
N PRO A 119 14.79 -13.11 -0.03
CA PRO A 119 13.65 -13.95 -0.38
C PRO A 119 13.30 -13.85 -1.87
N VAL A 120 12.80 -14.96 -2.39
CA VAL A 120 12.71 -15.31 -3.81
C VAL A 120 12.07 -14.18 -4.63
N PRO A 121 12.69 -13.75 -5.76
CA PRO A 121 12.13 -12.75 -6.66
C PRO A 121 10.67 -13.01 -7.05
N LEU A 122 10.26 -14.27 -7.14
CA LEU A 122 8.89 -14.69 -7.43
C LEU A 122 7.91 -14.40 -6.29
N ILE A 123 8.27 -14.64 -5.02
CA ILE A 123 7.38 -14.36 -3.88
C ILE A 123 7.21 -12.85 -3.73
N VAL A 124 8.31 -12.09 -3.89
CA VAL A 124 8.29 -10.63 -3.89
C VAL A 124 7.47 -10.08 -5.08
N ALA A 125 7.63 -10.65 -6.27
CA ALA A 125 6.82 -10.28 -7.42
C ALA A 125 5.33 -10.59 -7.18
N GLY A 126 5.01 -11.75 -6.61
CA GLY A 126 3.65 -12.15 -6.28
C GLY A 126 2.99 -11.21 -5.27
N SER A 127 3.69 -10.86 -4.20
CA SER A 127 3.18 -9.94 -3.17
C SER A 127 3.03 -8.53 -3.70
N LEU A 128 3.98 -8.02 -4.48
CA LEU A 128 3.90 -6.69 -5.08
C LEU A 128 2.78 -6.60 -6.14
N LEU A 129 2.62 -7.61 -6.99
CA LEU A 129 1.56 -7.65 -8.00
C LEU A 129 0.17 -7.81 -7.36
N GLY A 130 0.04 -8.69 -6.37
CA GLY A 130 -1.17 -8.85 -5.58
C GLY A 130 -1.55 -7.53 -4.93
N TYR A 131 -0.59 -6.92 -4.22
CA TYR A 131 -0.78 -5.63 -3.55
C TYR A 131 -1.24 -4.56 -4.53
N LEU A 132 -0.57 -4.43 -5.69
CA LEU A 132 -0.90 -3.42 -6.69
C LEU A 132 -2.32 -3.62 -7.22
N ALA A 133 -2.67 -4.84 -7.63
CA ALA A 133 -3.99 -5.15 -8.19
C ALA A 133 -5.10 -5.01 -7.14
N GLY A 134 -4.89 -5.60 -5.95
CA GLY A 134 -5.84 -5.60 -4.84
C GLY A 134 -6.10 -4.20 -4.28
N GLN A 135 -5.06 -3.42 -4.02
CA GLN A 135 -5.22 -2.05 -3.50
C GLN A 135 -5.87 -1.12 -4.51
N LEU A 136 -5.51 -1.22 -5.81
CA LEU A 136 -6.15 -0.42 -6.84
C LEU A 136 -7.64 -0.75 -6.95
N LEU A 137 -7.99 -2.04 -6.89
CA LEU A 137 -9.38 -2.46 -6.96
C LEU A 137 -10.15 -2.09 -5.68
N ASN A 138 -9.55 -2.23 -4.50
CA ASN A 138 -10.11 -1.72 -3.25
C ASN A 138 -10.43 -0.22 -3.40
N ALA A 139 -9.43 0.60 -3.71
CA ALA A 139 -9.60 2.05 -3.83
C ALA A 139 -10.68 2.42 -4.88
N PHE A 140 -10.74 1.69 -6.00
CA PHE A 140 -11.77 1.88 -7.01
C PHE A 140 -13.17 1.59 -6.47
N VAL A 141 -13.35 0.43 -5.83
CA VAL A 141 -14.64 0.00 -5.26
C VAL A 141 -15.06 0.94 -4.14
N MET A 142 -14.15 1.31 -3.24
CA MET A 142 -14.38 2.28 -2.16
C MET A 142 -14.99 3.57 -2.68
N VAL A 143 -14.32 4.20 -3.65
CA VAL A 143 -14.75 5.47 -4.26
C VAL A 143 -16.07 5.29 -5.01
N ARG A 144 -16.28 4.15 -5.67
CA ARG A 144 -17.52 3.84 -6.39
C ARG A 144 -18.72 3.67 -5.45
N ILE A 145 -18.55 3.03 -4.29
CA ILE A 145 -19.58 2.92 -3.26
C ILE A 145 -19.82 4.28 -2.62
N LYS A 146 -18.77 5.07 -2.35
CA LYS A 146 -18.88 6.45 -1.84
C LYS A 146 -19.67 7.35 -2.78
N ALA A 147 -19.46 7.24 -4.09
CA ALA A 147 -20.24 8.00 -5.08
C ALA A 147 -21.76 7.73 -4.99
N ARG A 148 -22.16 6.51 -4.57
CA ARG A 148 -23.58 6.14 -4.38
C ARG A 148 -24.11 6.47 -2.98
N THR A 149 -23.30 6.23 -1.95
CA THR A 149 -23.69 6.32 -0.53
C THR A 149 -23.38 7.67 0.11
N ARG A 150 -22.62 8.54 -0.59
CA ARG A 150 -22.08 9.81 -0.08
C ARG A 150 -21.34 9.58 1.24
N GLU A 151 -21.61 10.39 2.26
CA GLU A 151 -20.99 10.25 3.58
C GLU A 151 -21.68 9.18 4.47
N LYS A 152 -22.78 8.55 4.02
CA LYS A 152 -23.51 7.55 4.80
C LYS A 152 -22.88 6.16 4.67
N HIS A 153 -22.95 5.32 5.70
CA HIS A 153 -22.51 3.91 5.68
C HIS A 153 -21.02 3.69 5.35
N LEU A 154 -20.11 4.36 6.06
CA LEU A 154 -18.66 4.15 5.90
C LEU A 154 -18.25 2.66 6.04
N TRP A 155 -18.84 1.92 6.97
CA TRP A 155 -18.54 0.50 7.21
C TRP A 155 -18.82 -0.35 5.98
N ALA A 156 -19.92 -0.07 5.27
CA ALA A 156 -20.30 -0.83 4.08
C ALA A 156 -19.31 -0.58 2.94
N ARG A 157 -18.69 0.61 2.90
CA ARG A 157 -17.61 0.92 1.96
C ARG A 157 -16.34 0.18 2.33
N LEU A 158 -15.90 0.29 3.58
CA LEU A 158 -14.68 -0.35 4.09
C LEU A 158 -14.72 -1.86 3.88
N ILE A 159 -15.79 -2.52 4.36
CA ILE A 159 -15.95 -3.97 4.17
C ILE A 159 -16.10 -4.30 2.68
N GLY A 160 -16.97 -3.58 1.97
CA GLY A 160 -17.26 -3.88 0.57
C GLY A 160 -16.05 -3.78 -0.35
N SER A 161 -15.19 -2.78 -0.15
CA SER A 161 -13.96 -2.62 -0.91
C SER A 161 -12.87 -3.59 -0.49
N THR A 162 -12.74 -3.86 0.81
CA THR A 162 -11.81 -4.85 1.36
C THR A 162 -12.08 -6.24 0.80
N LEU A 163 -13.33 -6.71 0.83
CA LEU A 163 -13.69 -8.03 0.29
C LEU A 163 -13.25 -8.20 -1.17
N VAL A 164 -13.44 -7.17 -2.00
CA VAL A 164 -13.07 -7.24 -3.41
C VAL A 164 -11.55 -7.12 -3.60
N GLY A 165 -10.91 -6.19 -2.89
CA GLY A 165 -9.47 -5.95 -2.99
C GLY A 165 -8.65 -7.14 -2.49
N GLU A 166 -8.97 -7.64 -1.29
CA GLU A 166 -8.26 -8.76 -0.66
C GLU A 166 -8.44 -10.07 -1.41
N LEU A 167 -9.59 -10.27 -2.07
CA LEU A 167 -9.81 -11.44 -2.91
C LEU A 167 -8.83 -11.42 -4.10
N VAL A 168 -8.72 -10.28 -4.79
CA VAL A 168 -7.82 -10.15 -5.94
C VAL A 168 -6.35 -10.21 -5.51
N ASP A 169 -5.99 -9.52 -4.43
CA ASP A 169 -4.64 -9.61 -3.85
C ASP A 169 -4.28 -11.06 -3.55
N THR A 170 -5.13 -11.76 -2.80
CA THR A 170 -4.88 -13.14 -2.39
C THR A 170 -4.82 -14.10 -3.56
N VAL A 171 -5.73 -13.99 -4.54
CA VAL A 171 -5.70 -14.85 -5.73
C VAL A 171 -4.42 -14.62 -6.55
N VAL A 172 -4.04 -13.36 -6.80
CA VAL A 172 -2.81 -13.04 -7.54
C VAL A 172 -1.59 -13.55 -6.78
N PHE A 173 -1.51 -13.27 -5.47
CA PHE A 173 -0.42 -13.73 -4.62
C PHE A 173 -0.30 -15.25 -4.62
N CYS A 174 -1.39 -15.96 -4.33
CA CYS A 174 -1.40 -17.43 -4.29
C CYS A 174 -1.04 -18.02 -5.66
N THR A 175 -1.47 -17.41 -6.77
CA THR A 175 -1.14 -17.89 -8.13
C THR A 175 0.36 -17.82 -8.41
N VAL A 176 1.02 -16.74 -7.98
CA VAL A 176 2.46 -16.58 -8.17
C VAL A 176 3.26 -17.40 -7.13
N ALA A 177 2.75 -17.52 -5.90
CA ALA A 177 3.42 -18.24 -4.83
C ALA A 177 3.31 -19.77 -4.95
N ALA A 178 2.19 -20.30 -5.43
CA ALA A 178 1.88 -21.74 -5.45
C ALA A 178 3.01 -22.62 -6.05
N PRO A 179 3.63 -22.27 -7.20
CA PRO A 179 4.74 -23.05 -7.77
C PRO A 179 5.98 -23.08 -6.87
N VAL A 180 6.19 -22.04 -6.06
CA VAL A 180 7.38 -21.88 -5.20
C VAL A 180 7.21 -22.65 -3.89
N ILE A 181 5.99 -22.66 -3.33
CA ILE A 181 5.69 -23.33 -2.06
C ILE A 181 5.20 -24.78 -2.22
N GLY A 182 5.25 -25.32 -3.45
CA GLY A 182 4.94 -26.72 -3.73
C GLY A 182 3.45 -27.07 -3.68
N ILE A 183 2.55 -26.09 -3.87
CA ILE A 183 1.12 -26.35 -4.03
C ILE A 183 0.88 -26.89 -5.44
N THR A 184 0.56 -28.17 -5.54
CA THR A 184 0.40 -28.88 -6.82
C THR A 184 -1.03 -29.28 -7.14
N THR A 185 -1.93 -29.26 -6.16
CA THR A 185 -3.34 -29.64 -6.36
C THR A 185 -4.26 -28.42 -6.34
N ALA A 186 -5.37 -28.50 -7.09
CA ALA A 186 -6.39 -27.45 -7.10
C ALA A 186 -7.09 -27.30 -5.73
N GLY A 187 -7.20 -28.40 -4.97
CA GLY A 187 -7.78 -28.40 -3.62
C GLY A 187 -6.91 -27.64 -2.62
N ASP A 188 -5.60 -27.88 -2.63
CA ASP A 188 -4.64 -27.19 -1.76
C ASP A 188 -4.56 -25.71 -2.11
N PHE A 189 -4.57 -25.37 -3.40
CA PHE A 189 -4.63 -23.99 -3.86
C PHE A 189 -5.89 -23.27 -3.36
N LEU A 190 -7.06 -23.89 -3.53
CA LEU A 190 -8.32 -23.28 -3.10
C LEU A 190 -8.36 -23.10 -1.59
N ASN A 191 -7.90 -24.10 -0.82
CA ASN A 191 -7.79 -24.00 0.63
C ASN A 191 -6.87 -22.85 1.03
N TYR A 192 -5.70 -22.74 0.39
CA TYR A 192 -4.73 -21.68 0.66
C TYR A 192 -5.30 -20.29 0.40
N VAL A 193 -5.99 -20.10 -0.73
CA VAL A 193 -6.68 -18.85 -1.06
C VAL A 193 -7.77 -18.53 -0.05
N VAL A 194 -8.66 -19.49 0.26
CA VAL A 194 -9.82 -19.25 1.15
C VAL A 194 -9.36 -18.92 2.56
N VAL A 195 -8.42 -19.69 3.12
CA VAL A 195 -7.92 -19.46 4.48
C VAL A 195 -7.21 -18.10 4.56
N GLY A 196 -6.34 -17.80 3.60
CA GLY A 196 -5.64 -16.51 3.55
C GLY A 196 -6.59 -15.33 3.41
N TYR A 197 -7.57 -15.44 2.52
CA TYR A 197 -8.57 -14.40 2.29
C TYR A 197 -9.45 -14.15 3.53
N VAL A 198 -9.98 -15.22 4.13
CA VAL A 198 -10.81 -15.09 5.35
C VAL A 198 -10.01 -14.47 6.49
N TYR A 199 -8.76 -14.89 6.69
CA TYR A 199 -7.89 -14.31 7.71
C TYR A 199 -7.71 -12.80 7.50
N LYS A 200 -7.32 -12.38 6.29
CA LYS A 200 -7.09 -10.96 5.98
C LYS A 200 -8.34 -10.11 6.18
N VAL A 201 -9.49 -10.57 5.67
CA VAL A 201 -10.78 -9.89 5.84
C VAL A 201 -11.15 -9.76 7.31
N LEU A 202 -10.98 -10.81 8.11
CA LEU A 202 -11.28 -10.77 9.55
C LEU A 202 -10.40 -9.76 10.28
N VAL A 203 -9.10 -9.74 9.98
CA VAL A 203 -8.17 -8.78 10.59
C VAL A 203 -8.57 -7.35 10.22
N GLU A 204 -8.91 -7.08 8.97
CA GLU A 204 -9.34 -5.74 8.54
C GLU A 204 -10.64 -5.31 9.24
N VAL A 205 -11.59 -6.23 9.41
CA VAL A 205 -12.82 -5.97 10.17
C VAL A 205 -12.52 -5.64 11.63
N LEU A 206 -11.54 -6.31 12.25
CA LEU A 206 -11.11 -6.02 13.62
C LEU A 206 -10.39 -4.67 13.74
N VAL A 207 -9.62 -4.28 12.73
CA VAL A 207 -8.87 -3.01 12.70
C VAL A 207 -9.78 -1.82 12.32
N MET A 208 -10.94 -2.08 11.70
CA MET A 208 -11.90 -1.07 11.25
C MET A 208 -12.21 0.08 12.23
N PRO A 209 -12.33 -0.12 13.57
CA PRO A 209 -12.53 0.98 14.50
C PRO A 209 -11.38 2.01 14.46
N VAL A 210 -10.15 1.55 14.26
CA VAL A 210 -8.96 2.40 14.08
C VAL A 210 -9.06 3.15 12.76
N THR A 211 -9.41 2.45 11.67
CA THR A 211 -9.62 3.05 10.34
C THR A 211 -10.63 4.19 10.39
N TYR A 212 -11.75 3.98 11.08
CA TYR A 212 -12.77 5.00 11.34
C TYR A 212 -12.20 6.24 12.06
N ALA A 213 -11.42 6.01 13.12
CA ALA A 213 -10.82 7.09 13.89
C ALA A 213 -9.85 7.91 13.06
N VAL A 214 -8.99 7.26 12.27
CA VAL A 214 -8.01 7.91 11.39
C VAL A 214 -8.70 8.68 10.27
N ILE A 215 -9.69 8.09 9.60
CA ILE A 215 -10.49 8.77 8.56
C ILE A 215 -11.16 10.02 9.15
N GLY A 216 -11.84 9.87 10.29
CA GLY A 216 -12.52 10.99 10.95
C GLY A 216 -11.56 12.11 11.37
N TRP A 217 -10.38 11.74 11.87
CA TRP A 217 -9.32 12.70 12.21
C TRP A 217 -8.79 13.43 10.97
N LEU A 218 -8.54 12.71 9.89
CA LEU A 218 -7.94 13.27 8.68
C LEU A 218 -8.92 14.19 7.94
N LYS A 219 -10.19 13.78 7.81
CA LYS A 219 -11.27 14.60 7.25
C LYS A 219 -11.43 15.95 7.96
N ARG A 220 -11.17 16.02 9.28
CA ARG A 220 -11.24 17.27 10.07
C ARG A 220 -10.02 18.18 9.90
N ARG A 221 -8.88 17.64 9.46
CA ARG A 221 -7.61 18.37 9.37
C ARG A 221 -7.19 18.70 7.95
N GLU A 222 -7.74 18.01 6.96
CA GLU A 222 -7.53 18.33 5.56
C GLU A 222 -8.32 19.59 5.16
N PRO A 223 -7.64 20.70 4.81
CA PRO A 223 -8.31 21.96 4.50
C PRO A 223 -9.22 21.88 3.28
N THR A 224 -8.88 21.02 2.32
CA THR A 224 -9.62 20.85 1.05
C THR A 224 -10.75 19.83 1.16
N TYR A 225 -10.88 19.13 2.29
CA TYR A 225 -11.92 18.13 2.47
C TYR A 225 -13.29 18.80 2.66
N GLY A 226 -14.25 18.50 1.78
CA GLY A 226 -15.58 19.12 1.78
C GLY A 226 -15.72 20.35 0.87
N GLU A 227 -14.62 21.02 0.50
CA GLU A 227 -14.62 22.07 -0.54
C GLU A 227 -14.86 21.47 -1.94
N ALA A 228 -14.44 20.21 -2.16
CA ALA A 228 -14.70 19.43 -3.36
C ALA A 228 -16.18 19.01 -3.54
N GLY A 229 -17.10 19.51 -2.72
CA GLY A 229 -18.54 19.29 -2.82
C GLY A 229 -19.25 19.99 -3.99
N VAL A 230 -18.54 20.77 -4.82
CA VAL A 230 -19.13 21.53 -5.95
C VAL A 230 -18.51 21.20 -7.33
N ALA A 231 -17.51 20.33 -7.45
CA ALA A 231 -16.91 20.02 -8.76
C ALA A 231 -17.24 18.59 -9.21
N GLY A 232 -18.15 18.48 -10.18
CA GLY A 232 -18.54 17.25 -10.89
C GLY A 232 -17.44 16.59 -11.74
N GLU A 233 -16.24 16.40 -11.19
CA GLU A 233 -15.07 15.85 -11.90
C GLU A 233 -14.64 14.45 -11.43
N ALA A 234 -15.43 13.77 -10.60
CA ALA A 234 -15.08 12.43 -10.11
C ALA A 234 -15.36 11.29 -11.13
N LEU A 235 -15.97 11.57 -12.28
CA LEU A 235 -16.37 10.55 -13.28
C LEU A 235 -16.24 11.04 -14.74
N ALA A 236 -15.34 11.97 -15.06
CA ALA A 236 -15.07 12.29 -16.47
C ALA A 236 -14.55 11.01 -17.16
N PRO A 237 -15.20 10.50 -18.23
CA PRO A 237 -14.69 9.35 -18.95
C PRO A 237 -13.34 9.71 -19.56
N LEU A 238 -12.36 8.81 -19.39
CA LEU A 238 -11.11 8.87 -20.12
C LEU A 238 -11.44 8.86 -21.62
N ARG A 239 -11.29 10.02 -22.27
CA ARG A 239 -11.19 10.13 -23.72
C ARG A 239 -9.72 10.03 -24.11
#